data_AF-A0A944TSA7-F1
#
_entry.id   AF-A0A944TSA7-F1
#
_cell.length_a   1.000
_cell.length_b   1.000
_cell.length_c   1.000
_cell.angle_alpha   90.00
_cell.angle_beta   90.00
_cell.angle_gamma   90.00
#
_symmetry.space_group_name_H-M   'P 1'
#
loop_
_entity.id
_entity.type
_entity.pdbx_description
1 polymer ?
#
loop_
_entity_poly.entity_id
_entity_poly.type
_entity_poly.pdbx_seq_one_letter_code
_entity_poly.pdbx_strand_id
1 'polypeptide(L)'
;MKLLFFSMLLMASAADASNSIEECFKNNPKIPTNLDQACIYSDLKMGTIRKEFKYFQPRFKLWTDGAQKRRWIYLPANSKINNSDSNSWSYPLGTVLVKEFSIGTLRVETRILKKVKKEDGPSAWLWGTWGWN
;
A
#
# COMPACT_ATOMS: atom_id res chain seq x y z
N MET A 1 28.30 -50.22 -4.97
CA MET A 1 27.12 -49.44 -4.55
C MET A 1 27.57 -48.00 -4.29
N LYS A 2 27.57 -47.14 -5.32
CA LYS A 2 27.95 -45.72 -5.23
C LYS A 2 26.66 -44.92 -5.09
N LEU A 3 26.34 -44.41 -3.89
CA LEU A 3 25.27 -43.45 -3.71
C LEU A 3 25.77 -42.06 -4.13
N LEU A 4 25.23 -41.55 -5.22
CA LEU A 4 25.35 -40.15 -5.61
C LEU A 4 24.42 -39.33 -4.71
N PHE A 5 24.97 -38.57 -3.78
CA PHE A 5 24.24 -37.51 -3.09
C PHE A 5 24.20 -36.28 -4.01
N PHE A 6 23.06 -36.08 -4.68
CA PHE A 6 22.76 -34.84 -5.36
C PHE A 6 22.49 -33.77 -4.29
N SER A 7 23.54 -33.02 -3.93
CA SER A 7 23.41 -31.81 -3.11
C SER A 7 22.69 -30.76 -3.93
N MET A 8 21.37 -30.67 -3.75
CA MET A 8 20.56 -29.56 -4.26
C MET A 8 20.89 -28.34 -3.41
N LEU A 9 21.94 -27.61 -3.80
CA LEU A 9 22.27 -26.31 -3.25
C LEU A 9 21.15 -25.34 -3.64
N LEU A 10 20.24 -25.09 -2.70
CA LEU A 10 19.20 -24.07 -2.83
C LEU A 10 19.91 -22.71 -2.87
N MET A 11 20.12 -22.18 -4.08
CA MET A 11 20.51 -20.78 -4.26
C MET A 11 19.35 -19.91 -3.77
N ALA A 12 19.41 -19.47 -2.52
CA ALA A 12 18.63 -18.33 -2.08
C ALA A 12 19.15 -17.11 -2.87
N SER A 13 18.42 -16.73 -3.91
CA SER A 13 18.68 -15.49 -4.63
C SER A 13 18.62 -14.33 -3.64
N ALA A 14 19.76 -13.68 -3.40
CA ALA A 14 19.87 -12.43 -2.66
C ALA A 14 19.37 -11.25 -3.51
N ALA A 15 18.14 -11.34 -4.03
CA ALA A 15 17.50 -10.28 -4.80
C ALA A 15 16.19 -9.87 -4.14
N ASP A 16 16.22 -9.43 -2.87
CA ASP A 16 15.02 -8.82 -2.26
C ASP A 16 15.28 -7.84 -1.10
N ALA A 17 16.55 -7.62 -0.75
CA ALA A 17 16.89 -6.77 0.40
C ALA A 17 16.98 -5.27 0.09
N SER A 18 16.87 -4.83 -1.18
CA SER A 18 16.90 -3.41 -1.58
C SER A 18 15.60 -2.92 -2.22
N ASN A 19 14.59 -3.79 -2.35
CA ASN A 19 13.31 -3.51 -3.03
C ASN A 19 12.07 -3.73 -2.15
N SER A 20 12.27 -4.10 -0.88
CA SER A 20 11.15 -4.38 0.03
C SER A 20 10.33 -3.11 0.29
N ILE A 21 9.00 -3.25 0.28
CA ILE A 21 8.09 -2.14 0.55
C ILE A 21 8.32 -1.53 1.95
N GLU A 22 8.69 -2.36 2.92
CA GLU A 22 8.98 -1.95 4.29
C GLU A 22 10.19 -1.02 4.38
N GLU A 23 11.27 -1.36 3.67
CA GLU A 23 12.45 -0.51 3.60
C GLU A 23 12.14 0.83 2.90
N CYS A 24 11.36 0.79 1.82
CA CYS A 24 10.91 2.02 1.15
C CYS A 24 10.14 2.93 2.12
N PHE A 25 9.24 2.37 2.94
CA PHE A 25 8.52 3.16 3.95
C PHE A 25 9.38 3.64 5.13
N LYS A 26 10.42 2.88 5.50
CA LYS A 26 11.41 3.30 6.52
C LYS A 26 12.22 4.49 6.02
N ASN A 27 12.65 4.46 4.76
CA ASN A 27 13.43 5.54 4.13
C ASN A 27 12.56 6.76 3.78
N ASN A 28 11.25 6.57 3.63
CA ASN A 28 10.27 7.63 3.37
C ASN A 28 9.25 7.72 4.54
N PRO A 29 9.65 8.20 5.72
CA PRO A 29 8.78 8.23 6.90
C PRO A 29 7.65 9.26 6.77
N LYS A 30 7.86 10.33 6.01
CA LYS A 30 6.90 11.41 5.75
C LYS A 30 6.11 11.15 4.46
N ILE A 31 5.06 11.93 4.24
CA ILE A 31 4.40 11.99 2.93
C ILE A 31 5.32 12.75 1.97
N PRO A 32 5.73 12.16 0.83
CA PRO A 32 6.63 12.82 -0.12
C PRO A 32 5.89 13.88 -0.94
N THR A 33 6.65 14.78 -1.56
CA THR A 33 6.10 15.76 -2.50
C THR A 33 5.64 15.08 -3.80
N ASN A 34 6.42 14.12 -4.31
CA ASN A 34 6.12 13.42 -5.56
C ASN A 34 5.51 12.03 -5.31
N LEU A 35 4.57 11.62 -6.18
CA LEU A 35 3.82 10.36 -6.01
C LEU A 35 4.67 9.10 -6.27
N ASP A 36 5.69 9.20 -7.11
CA ASP A 36 6.65 8.12 -7.38
C ASP A 36 7.44 7.71 -6.12
N GLN A 37 7.72 8.65 -5.23
CA GLN A 37 8.42 8.43 -3.96
C GLN A 37 7.52 7.84 -2.87
N ALA A 38 6.21 7.70 -3.11
CA ALA A 38 5.26 7.24 -2.09
C ALA A 38 5.27 5.73 -1.85
N CYS A 39 6.16 4.98 -2.52
CA CYS A 39 6.30 3.52 -2.39
C CYS A 39 5.02 2.72 -2.75
N ILE A 40 4.09 3.30 -3.51
CA ILE A 40 2.81 2.67 -3.85
C ILE A 40 2.87 1.91 -5.18
N TYR A 41 3.46 2.55 -6.19
CA TYR A 41 3.51 2.02 -7.54
C TYR A 41 4.82 1.24 -7.74
N SER A 42 4.74 0.09 -8.40
CA SER A 42 5.89 -0.60 -8.98
C SER A 42 6.24 -0.02 -10.35
N ASP A 43 5.22 0.47 -11.06
CA ASP A 43 5.34 1.30 -12.26
C ASP A 43 4.28 2.40 -12.21
N LEU A 44 4.71 3.65 -12.03
CA LEU A 44 3.80 4.79 -11.94
C LEU A 44 3.11 5.10 -13.28
N LYS A 45 3.83 4.96 -14.41
CA LYS A 45 3.34 5.28 -15.75
C LYS A 45 2.23 4.33 -16.16
N MET A 46 2.44 3.03 -15.93
CA MET A 46 1.40 2.01 -16.14
C MET A 46 0.32 2.05 -15.04
N GLY A 47 0.61 2.67 -13.89
CA GLY A 47 -0.27 2.66 -12.73
C GLY A 47 -0.36 1.28 -12.07
N THR A 48 0.71 0.49 -12.19
CA THR A 48 0.84 -0.82 -11.56
C THR A 48 1.17 -0.62 -10.09
N ILE A 49 0.21 -0.96 -9.24
CA ILE A 49 0.36 -0.94 -7.78
C ILE A 49 1.29 -2.09 -7.35
N ARG A 50 2.09 -1.88 -6.30
CA ARG A 50 2.93 -2.91 -5.69
C ARG A 50 2.09 -4.10 -5.19
N LYS A 51 2.61 -5.32 -5.34
CA LYS A 51 1.89 -6.59 -5.08
C LYS A 51 1.42 -6.76 -3.63
N GLU A 52 2.07 -6.08 -2.70
CA GLU A 52 1.79 -6.13 -1.26
C GLU A 52 0.48 -5.40 -0.89
N PHE A 53 -0.02 -4.55 -1.79
CA PHE A 53 -1.30 -3.87 -1.63
C PHE A 53 -2.46 -4.75 -2.07
N LYS A 54 -3.45 -4.89 -1.20
CA LYS A 54 -4.69 -5.61 -1.48
C LYS A 54 -5.72 -4.65 -2.02
N TYR A 55 -6.24 -4.93 -3.22
CA TYR A 55 -7.40 -4.22 -3.75
C TYR A 55 -8.63 -4.48 -2.89
N PHE A 56 -9.45 -3.47 -2.66
CA PHE A 56 -10.73 -3.66 -2.00
C PHE A 56 -11.78 -2.66 -2.50
N GLN A 57 -13.04 -3.01 -2.27
CA GLN A 57 -14.17 -2.14 -2.54
C GLN A 57 -15.16 -2.21 -1.36
N PRO A 58 -15.57 -1.07 -0.78
CA PRO A 58 -16.64 -1.05 0.21
C PRO A 58 -17.93 -1.63 -0.37
N ARG A 59 -18.72 -2.32 0.47
CA ARG A 59 -20.05 -2.82 0.09
C ARG A 59 -20.95 -1.71 -0.42
N PHE A 60 -20.94 -0.57 0.25
CA PHE A 60 -21.69 0.62 -0.13
C PHE A 60 -20.74 1.65 -0.74
N LYS A 61 -20.84 1.85 -2.06
CA LYS A 61 -19.98 2.81 -2.78
C LYS A 61 -20.49 4.22 -2.55
N LEU A 62 -19.62 5.10 -2.09
CA LEU A 62 -19.90 6.54 -2.00
C LEU A 62 -19.92 7.17 -3.40
N TRP A 63 -20.87 8.07 -3.65
CA TRP A 63 -20.99 8.83 -4.91
C TRP A 63 -19.94 9.96 -4.99
N THR A 64 -19.48 10.28 -6.20
CA THR A 64 -18.52 11.38 -6.48
C THR A 64 -18.68 11.76 -7.94
N ASP A 65 -19.85 12.29 -8.31
CA ASP A 65 -20.03 13.06 -9.56
C ASP A 65 -19.46 12.39 -10.82
N GLY A 66 -19.73 11.09 -10.99
CA GLY A 66 -19.24 10.31 -12.14
C GLY A 66 -17.82 9.74 -12.02
N ALA A 67 -17.06 10.11 -10.99
CA ALA A 67 -15.72 9.58 -10.75
C ALA A 67 -15.73 8.11 -10.29
N GLN A 68 -14.97 7.28 -10.98
CA GLN A 68 -14.65 5.93 -10.58
C GLN A 68 -13.54 5.95 -9.52
N LYS A 69 -13.56 4.95 -8.63
CA LYS A 69 -12.62 4.87 -7.50
C LYS A 69 -12.05 3.47 -7.36
N ARG A 70 -10.73 3.35 -7.47
CA ARG A 70 -9.97 2.16 -7.08
C ARG A 70 -9.35 2.38 -5.70
N ARG A 71 -9.27 1.33 -4.88
CA ARG A 71 -8.74 1.42 -3.52
C ARG A 71 -7.86 0.23 -3.21
N TRP A 72 -6.81 0.50 -2.45
CA TRP A 72 -5.92 -0.52 -1.96
C TRP A 72 -5.58 -0.29 -0.49
N ILE A 73 -5.25 -1.38 0.19
CA ILE A 73 -4.75 -1.37 1.55
C ILE A 73 -3.46 -2.20 1.62
N TYR A 74 -2.44 -1.62 2.21
CA TYR A 74 -1.28 -2.35 2.71
C TYR A 74 -1.40 -2.51 4.22
N LEU A 75 -1.18 -3.73 4.70
CA LEU A 75 -1.04 -4.05 6.11
C LEU A 75 0.38 -4.60 6.33
N PRO A 76 1.09 -4.15 7.37
CA PRO A 76 2.35 -4.77 7.78
C PRO A 76 2.23 -6.28 7.91
N ALA A 77 3.30 -7.01 7.62
CA ALA A 77 3.32 -8.47 7.73
C ALA A 77 2.87 -8.92 9.14
N ASN A 78 2.12 -10.02 9.19
CA ASN A 78 1.59 -10.61 10.43
C ASN A 78 0.71 -9.69 11.29
N SER A 79 0.19 -8.59 10.73
CA SER A 79 -0.74 -7.69 11.41
C SER A 79 -2.19 -7.90 10.96
N LYS A 80 -3.14 -7.49 11.81
CA LYS A 80 -4.58 -7.51 11.53
C LYS A 80 -5.21 -6.20 11.98
N ILE A 81 -6.26 -5.79 11.28
CA ILE A 81 -7.13 -4.69 11.72
C ILE A 81 -7.95 -5.20 12.89
N ASN A 82 -8.01 -4.45 13.97
CA ASN A 82 -8.96 -4.72 15.05
C ASN A 82 -10.30 -4.06 14.70
N ASN A 83 -11.33 -4.88 14.54
CA ASN A 83 -12.69 -4.46 14.21
C ASN A 83 -13.72 -4.98 15.24
N SER A 84 -13.28 -5.27 16.48
CA SER A 84 -14.17 -5.74 17.56
C SER A 84 -15.27 -4.73 17.89
N ASP A 85 -14.97 -3.43 17.76
CA ASP A 85 -15.95 -2.36 17.77
C ASP A 85 -16.23 -1.91 16.33
N SER A 86 -17.48 -2.06 15.87
CA SER A 86 -17.87 -1.67 14.52
C SER A 86 -17.80 -0.16 14.27
N ASN A 87 -17.82 0.67 15.32
CA ASN A 87 -17.76 2.12 15.23
C ASN A 87 -16.33 2.66 15.29
N SER A 88 -15.37 1.85 15.76
CA SER A 88 -13.98 2.28 15.94
C SER A 88 -13.00 1.17 15.56
N TRP A 89 -12.66 1.12 14.27
CA TRP A 89 -11.63 0.19 13.79
C TRP A 89 -10.23 0.73 14.08
N SER A 90 -9.39 -0.09 14.70
CA SER A 90 -7.98 0.23 14.96
C SER A 90 -7.09 -0.45 13.92
N TYR A 91 -6.32 0.36 13.20
CA TYR A 91 -5.40 -0.11 12.16
C TYR A 91 -3.98 -0.25 12.71
N PRO A 92 -3.23 -1.29 12.33
CA PRO A 92 -1.85 -1.46 12.77
C PRO A 92 -0.94 -0.33 12.26
N LEU A 93 0.04 0.05 13.09
CA LEU A 93 1.08 1.04 12.73
C LEU A 93 1.74 0.65 11.40
N GLY A 94 1.84 1.59 10.46
CA GLY A 94 2.38 1.34 9.12
C GLY A 94 1.34 0.93 8.08
N THR A 95 0.05 0.82 8.45
CA THR A 95 -1.03 0.67 7.47
C THR A 95 -1.00 1.81 6.45
N VAL A 96 -1.18 1.47 5.17
CA VAL A 96 -1.32 2.46 4.10
C VAL A 96 -2.61 2.22 3.33
N LEU A 97 -3.43 3.26 3.21
CA LEU A 97 -4.64 3.27 2.40
C LEU A 97 -4.41 4.13 1.18
N VAL A 98 -4.73 3.60 0.00
CA VAL A 98 -4.60 4.30 -1.28
C VAL A 98 -5.99 4.40 -1.90
N LYS A 99 -6.31 5.57 -2.44
CA LYS A 99 -7.51 5.80 -3.23
C LYS A 99 -7.13 6.53 -4.50
N GLU A 100 -7.55 5.99 -5.63
CA GLU A 100 -7.33 6.57 -6.95
C GLU A 100 -8.67 6.92 -7.57
N PHE A 101 -8.77 8.13 -8.11
CA PHE A 101 -9.95 8.65 -8.78
C PHE A 101 -9.69 8.75 -10.28
N SER A 102 -10.69 8.40 -11.08
CA SER A 102 -10.68 8.57 -12.52
C SER A 102 -12.03 9.06 -13.04
N ILE A 103 -12.00 9.83 -14.13
CA ILE A 103 -13.19 10.25 -14.89
C ILE A 103 -13.06 9.65 -16.29
N GLY A 104 -13.98 8.76 -16.66
CA GLY A 104 -13.82 7.93 -17.84
C GLY A 104 -12.52 7.12 -17.77
N THR A 105 -11.64 7.28 -18.76
CA THR A 105 -10.33 6.63 -18.85
C THR A 105 -9.19 7.45 -18.22
N LEU A 106 -9.44 8.70 -17.83
CA LEU A 106 -8.42 9.60 -17.29
C LEU A 106 -8.32 9.43 -15.78
N ARG A 107 -7.13 9.10 -15.29
CA ARG A 107 -6.81 9.19 -13.87
C ARG A 107 -6.65 10.66 -13.51
N VAL A 108 -7.29 11.11 -12.44
CA VAL A 108 -7.34 12.54 -12.06
C VAL A 108 -6.70 12.81 -10.70
N GLU A 109 -6.78 11.87 -9.77
CA GLU A 109 -6.28 12.10 -8.42
C GLU A 109 -5.85 10.80 -7.73
N THR A 110 -4.84 10.87 -6.87
CA THR A 110 -4.50 9.81 -5.91
C THR A 110 -4.39 10.40 -4.51
N ARG A 111 -5.01 9.75 -3.53
CA ARG A 111 -4.90 10.06 -2.10
C ARG A 111 -4.29 8.90 -1.35
N ILE A 112 -3.45 9.22 -0.38
CA ILE A 112 -2.79 8.25 0.49
C ILE A 112 -3.03 8.65 1.94
N LEU A 113 -3.32 7.66 2.79
CA LEU A 113 -3.25 7.77 4.25
C LEU A 113 -2.23 6.76 4.77
N LYS A 114 -1.30 7.20 5.62
CA LYS A 114 -0.30 6.35 6.29
C LYS A 114 -0.46 6.45 7.80
N LYS A 115 -0.69 5.33 8.48
CA LYS A 115 -0.74 5.26 9.95
C LYS A 115 0.69 5.34 10.49
N VAL A 116 1.00 6.40 11.23
CA VAL A 116 2.34 6.71 11.75
C VAL A 116 2.46 6.70 13.27
N LYS A 117 1.33 6.59 13.99
CA LYS A 117 1.33 6.38 15.45
C LYS A 117 0.46 5.18 15.83
N LYS A 118 0.68 4.63 17.02
CA LYS A 118 -0.06 3.46 17.52
C LYS A 118 -1.47 3.83 18.00
N GLU A 119 -1.63 5.04 18.53
CA GLU A 119 -2.90 5.54 19.04
C GLU A 119 -3.90 5.76 17.90
N ASP A 120 -5.19 5.75 18.21
CA ASP A 120 -6.24 6.04 17.23
C ASP A 120 -6.56 7.54 17.12
N GLY A 121 -7.36 7.86 16.11
CA GLY A 121 -7.75 9.24 15.79
C GLY A 121 -6.92 9.88 14.66
N PRO A 122 -7.33 11.10 14.22
CA PRO A 122 -6.78 11.73 13.02
C PRO A 122 -5.28 12.04 13.11
N SER A 123 -4.78 12.39 14.30
CA SER A 123 -3.38 12.78 14.53
C SER A 123 -2.38 11.62 14.43
N ALA A 124 -2.87 10.39 14.30
CA ALA A 124 -2.08 9.18 14.06
C ALA A 124 -1.80 8.92 12.58
N TRP A 125 -2.37 9.72 11.68
CA TRP A 125 -2.26 9.53 10.24
C TRP A 125 -1.53 10.71 9.58
N LEU A 126 -0.72 10.40 8.58
CA LEU A 126 -0.31 11.37 7.57
C LEU A 126 -1.14 11.16 6.30
N TRP A 127 -1.44 12.25 5.59
CA TRP A 127 -2.18 12.21 4.33
C TRP A 127 -1.46 12.98 3.23
N GLY A 128 -1.68 12.55 2.00
CA GLY A 128 -1.23 13.25 0.79
C GLY A 128 -2.23 13.10 -0.34
N THR A 129 -2.26 14.10 -1.22
CA THR A 129 -3.11 14.14 -2.41
C THR A 129 -2.26 14.61 -3.58
N TRP A 130 -2.37 13.92 -4.72
CA TRP A 130 -1.67 14.24 -5.96
C TRP A 130 -2.68 14.30 -7.09
N GLY A 131 -2.67 15.40 -7.83
CA GLY A 131 -3.36 15.52 -9.11
C GLY A 131 -2.53 14.84 -10.21
N TRP A 132 -3.22 14.22 -11.17
CA TRP A 132 -2.61 13.75 -12.39
C TRP A 132 -2.78 14.83 -13.47
N ASN A 133 -1.70 15.12 -14.20
CA ASN A 133 -1.66 16.08 -15.30
C ASN A 133 -1.61 15.35 -16.64
#